data_AF-I4DQT1-F1
#
_entry.id   AF-I4DQT1-F1
#
_cell.length_a   1.000
_cell.length_b   1.000
_cell.length_c   1.000
_cell.angle_alpha   90.00
_cell.angle_beta   90.00
_cell.angle_gamma   90.00
#
_symmetry.space_group_name_H-M   'P 1'
#
loop_
_entity.id
_entity.type
_entity.pdbx_description
1 polymer ?
#
loop_
_entity_poly.entity_id
_entity_poly.type
_entity_poly.pdbx_seq_one_letter_code
_entity_poly.pdbx_strand_id
1 'polypeptide(L)'
;GGLVGSLEALYLAKRGHRVRLYEYREDIRNTPTARGRSINLALSVRGRKALRGVGLEQQMVQEHGIPMVGRYIHRLDGSTYI
;
A
#
# COMPACT_ATOMS: atom_id res chain seq x y z
N GLY A 1 0.78 13.41 -3.98
CA GLY A 1 0.68 12.45 -2.87
C GLY A 1 0.15 11.09 -3.31
N GLY A 2 0.90 10.35 -4.13
CA GLY A 2 0.63 8.92 -4.40
C GLY A 2 1.37 8.01 -3.41
N LEU A 3 1.29 6.69 -3.61
CA LEU A 3 1.95 5.71 -2.73
C LEU A 3 3.44 6.01 -2.50
N VAL A 4 4.20 6.22 -3.59
CA VAL A 4 5.64 6.49 -3.54
C VAL A 4 5.93 7.88 -2.98
N GLY A 5 5.23 8.92 -3.46
CA GLY A 5 5.48 10.29 -3.04
C GLY A 5 5.18 10.55 -1.56
N SER A 6 4.12 9.93 -1.03
CA SER A 6 3.79 10.03 0.39
C SER A 6 4.82 9.30 1.26
N LEU A 7 5.30 8.13 0.83
CA LEU A 7 6.34 7.39 1.54
C LEU A 7 7.68 8.14 1.55
N GLU A 8 8.08 8.70 0.41
CA GLU A 8 9.32 9.49 0.31
C GLU A 8 9.24 10.75 1.18
N ALA A 9 8.09 11.43 1.20
CA ALA A 9 7.89 12.58 2.07
C ALA A 9 8.11 12.23 3.56
N LEU A 10 7.64 11.06 4.01
CA LEU A 10 7.89 10.58 5.36
C LEU A 10 9.39 10.30 5.62
N TYR A 11 10.09 9.69 4.66
CA TYR A 11 11.52 9.44 4.79
C TYR A 11 12.33 10.74 4.88
N LEU A 12 12.03 11.73 4.03
CA LEU A 12 12.69 13.03 4.05
C LEU A 12 12.39 13.79 5.34
N ALA A 13 11.14 13.80 5.78
CA ALA A 13 10.75 14.42 7.05
C ALA A 13 11.47 13.76 8.24
N LYS A 14 11.57 12.43 8.26
CA LYS A 14 12.31 11.67 9.29
C LYS A 14 13.81 12.02 9.33
N ARG A 15 14.38 12.46 8.21
CA ARG A 15 15.77 12.97 8.13
C ARG A 15 15.91 14.45 8.50
N GLY A 16 14.84 15.10 8.97
CA GLY A 16 14.85 16.49 9.40
C GLY A 16 14.59 17.51 8.29
N HIS A 17 14.23 17.08 7.09
CA HIS A 17 13.90 18.02 6.01
C HIS A 17 12.51 18.62 6.20
N ARG A 18 12.36 19.90 5.84
CA ARG A 18 11.04 20.55 5.73
C ARG A 18 10.41 20.19 4.39
N VAL A 19 9.45 19.26 4.40
CA VAL A 19 8.81 18.74 3.19
C VAL A 19 7.49 19.45 2.93
N ARG A 20 7.23 19.83 1.68
CA ARG A 20 5.91 20.24 1.18
C ARG A 20 5.48 19.26 0.09
N LEU A 21 4.32 18.63 0.27
CA LEU A 21 3.76 17.67 -0.68
C LEU A 21 2.56 18.28 -1.38
N TYR A 22 2.60 18.32 -2.72
CA TYR A 22 1.50 18.79 -3.55
C TYR A 22 0.83 17.58 -4.21
N GLU A 23 -0.50 17.59 -4.28
CA GLU A 23 -1.32 16.58 -4.95
C GLU A 23 -2.39 17.33 -5.75
N TYR A 24 -2.60 16.91 -7.00
CA TYR A 24 -3.58 17.52 -7.87
C TYR A 24 -5.01 17.13 -7.47
N ARG A 25 -5.19 15.87 -7.03
CA ARG A 25 -6.47 15.34 -6.60
C ARG A 25 -6.86 15.87 -5.21
N GLU A 26 -8.15 15.82 -4.93
CA GLU A 26 -8.69 16.06 -3.59
C GLU A 26 -8.14 15.05 -2.56
N ASP A 27 -8.23 15.42 -1.28
CA ASP A 27 -7.84 14.55 -0.19
C ASP A 27 -8.79 13.34 -0.08
N ILE A 28 -8.28 12.18 -0.47
CA ILE A 28 -9.03 10.92 -0.50
C ILE A 28 -9.60 10.50 0.86
N ARG A 29 -9.14 11.08 1.98
CA ARG A 29 -9.68 10.82 3.33
C ARG A 29 -11.04 11.47 3.54
N ASN A 30 -11.35 12.51 2.76
CA ASN A 30 -12.58 13.30 2.86
C ASN A 30 -13.49 13.13 1.63
N THR A 31 -13.04 12.43 0.59
CA THR A 31 -13.79 12.27 -0.66
C THR A 31 -14.44 10.87 -0.75
N PRO A 32 -15.77 10.77 -0.84
CA PRO A 32 -16.48 9.49 -0.81
C PRO A 32 -16.28 8.59 -2.04
N THR A 33 -15.86 9.17 -3.18
CA THR A 33 -15.66 8.41 -4.43
C THR A 33 -14.28 8.69 -5.03
N ALA A 34 -13.23 8.15 -4.42
CA ALA A 34 -11.91 8.18 -5.02
C ALA A 34 -11.82 7.11 -6.13
N ARG A 35 -11.92 7.52 -7.41
CA ARG A 35 -11.66 6.63 -8.56
C ARG A 35 -10.15 6.30 -8.62
N GLY A 36 -9.75 5.21 -7.97
CA GLY A 36 -8.39 4.65 -8.05
C GLY A 36 -8.18 3.78 -9.29
N ARG A 37 -6.91 3.54 -9.65
CA ARG A 37 -6.55 2.60 -10.75
C ARG A 37 -6.74 1.13 -10.35
N SER A 38 -6.69 0.83 -9.06
CA SER A 38 -6.88 -0.51 -8.50
C SER A 38 -7.55 -0.36 -7.14
N ILE A 39 -8.42 -1.31 -6.80
CA ILE A 39 -9.12 -1.35 -5.50
C ILE A 39 -8.19 -1.96 -4.44
N ASN A 40 -7.50 -3.05 -4.78
CA ASN A 40 -6.55 -3.77 -3.91
C ASN A 40 -5.20 -3.98 -4.60
N LEU A 41 -4.13 -4.14 -3.80
CA LEU A 41 -2.76 -4.35 -4.27
C LEU A 41 -2.08 -5.44 -3.43
N ALA A 42 -1.23 -6.25 -4.06
CA ALA A 42 -0.40 -7.23 -3.37
C ALA A 42 0.85 -6.54 -2.80
N LEU A 43 1.03 -6.61 -1.47
CA LEU A 43 2.21 -6.06 -0.78
C LEU A 43 3.23 -7.16 -0.48
N SER A 44 4.38 -7.11 -1.14
CA SER A 44 5.48 -8.07 -0.96
C SER A 44 6.63 -7.50 -0.10
N VAL A 45 7.68 -8.31 0.10
CA VAL A 45 8.82 -8.04 0.98
C VAL A 45 9.47 -6.67 0.75
N ARG A 46 9.57 -6.21 -0.50
CA ARG A 46 10.18 -4.90 -0.83
C ARG A 46 9.34 -3.74 -0.32
N GLY A 47 8.02 -3.79 -0.52
CA GLY A 47 7.10 -2.77 -0.02
C GLY A 47 7.03 -2.78 1.51
N ARG A 48 6.97 -3.98 2.11
CA ARG A 48 7.03 -4.14 3.57
C ARG A 48 8.30 -3.56 4.18
N LYS A 49 9.46 -3.82 3.58
CA LYS A 49 10.76 -3.25 4.01
C LYS A 49 10.75 -1.71 3.94
N ALA A 50 10.15 -1.13 2.91
CA ALA A 50 10.04 0.31 2.78
C ALA A 50 9.11 0.92 3.85
N LEU A 51 7.97 0.29 4.15
CA LEU A 51 7.09 0.73 5.24
C LEU A 51 7.75 0.57 6.61
N ARG A 52 8.56 -0.46 6.81
CA ARG A 52 9.32 -0.68 8.06
C ARG A 52 10.24 0.48 8.37
N GLY A 53 10.90 1.06 7.37
CA GLY A 53 11.84 2.17 7.58
C GLY A 53 11.18 3.45 8.11
N VAL A 54 9.86 3.58 7.93
CA VAL A 54 9.04 4.68 8.50
C VAL A 54 8.13 4.23 9.64
N GLY A 55 8.23 2.98 10.11
CA GLY A 55 7.47 2.46 11.24
C GLY A 55 6.03 2.05 10.93
N LEU A 56 5.65 1.93 9.65
CA LEU A 56 4.25 1.69 9.25
C LEU A 56 3.97 0.23 8.84
N GLU A 57 4.97 -0.66 8.82
CA GLU A 57 4.76 -2.05 8.36
C GLU A 57 3.73 -2.79 9.22
N GLN A 58 3.84 -2.72 10.55
CA GLN A 58 2.97 -3.50 11.44
C GLN A 58 1.51 -3.07 11.33
N GLN A 59 1.26 -1.77 11.36
CA GLN A 59 -0.08 -1.21 11.17
C GLN A 59 -0.68 -1.66 9.84
N MET A 60 0.08 -1.54 8.75
CA MET A 60 -0.38 -1.94 7.41
C MET A 60 -0.73 -3.43 7.35
N VAL A 61 0.07 -4.30 7.96
CA VAL A 61 -0.15 -5.75 7.92
C VAL A 61 -1.32 -6.18 8.81
N GLN A 62 -1.45 -5.59 10.00
CA GLN A 62 -2.44 -6.01 11.00
C GLN A 62 -3.83 -5.40 10.77
N GLU A 63 -3.92 -4.15 10.33
CA GLU A 63 -5.19 -3.42 10.23
C GLU A 63 -5.77 -3.43 8.80
N HIS A 64 -4.92 -3.60 7.79
CA HIS A 64 -5.30 -3.41 6.38
C HIS A 64 -4.88 -4.55 5.46
N GLY A 65 -4.14 -5.54 5.97
CA GLY A 65 -3.60 -6.66 5.18
C GLY A 65 -4.44 -7.93 5.31
N ILE A 66 -4.58 -8.66 4.19
CA ILE A 66 -5.04 -10.05 4.19
C ILE A 66 -3.89 -10.93 3.70
N PRO A 67 -3.40 -11.91 4.49
CA PRO A 67 -2.31 -12.78 4.08
C PRO A 67 -2.68 -13.65 2.87
N MET A 68 -1.79 -13.68 1.86
CA MET A 68 -1.88 -14.59 0.72
C MET A 68 -0.71 -15.58 0.80
N VAL A 69 -0.97 -16.82 1.22
CA VAL A 69 0.06 -17.84 1.44
C VAL A 69 0.57 -18.51 0.15
N GLY A 70 -0.20 -18.41 -0.92
CA GLY A 70 0.08 -19.04 -2.20
C GLY A 70 -0.96 -18.62 -3.24
N ARG A 71 -0.87 -19.20 -4.43
CA ARG A 71 -1.93 -19.06 -5.43
C ARG A 71 -2.88 -20.23 -5.27
N TYR A 72 -4.17 -19.97 -5.37
CA TYR A 72 -5.16 -21.02 -5.49
C TYR A 72 -5.56 -21.10 -6.95
N ILE A 73 -5.32 -22.24 -7.59
CA ILE A 73 -5.53 -22.40 -9.03
C ILE A 73 -6.80 -23.23 -9.24
N HIS A 74 -7.78 -22.61 -9.89
CA HIS A 74 -9.05 -23.23 -10.30
C HIS A 74 -8.91 -23.75 -11.74
N ARG A 75 -9.11 -25.06 -11.93
CA ARG A 75 -9.09 -25.70 -13.25
C ARG A 75 -10.48 -25.68 -13.89
N LEU A 76 -10.53 -25.90 -15.21
CA LEU A 76 -11.78 -25.90 -15.98
C LEU A 76 -12.72 -27.05 -15.58
N ASP A 77 -12.18 -28.16 -15.07
CA ASP A 77 -12.93 -29.31 -14.57
C ASP A 77 -13.47 -29.10 -13.14
N GLY A 78 -13.27 -27.92 -12.55
CA GLY A 78 -13.69 -27.59 -11.20
C GLY A 78 -12.74 -28.06 -10.10
N SER A 79 -11.68 -28.81 -10.43
CA SER A 79 -10.65 -29.18 -9.46
C SER A 79 -9.74 -28.00 -9.11
N THR A 80 -9.14 -28.05 -7.92
CA THR A 80 -8.39 -26.95 -7.34
C THR A 80 -7.09 -27.41 -6.71
N TYR A 81 -6.03 -26.60 -6.80
CA TYR A 81 -4.76 -26.88 -6.13
C TYR A 81 -4.07 -25.59 -5.66
N ILE A 82 -3.15 -25.77 -4.70
CA ILE A 82 -2.27 -24.73 -4.15
C ILE A 82 -0.89 -24.85 -4.80
#